data_AF-A0AA50PX74-F1
#
_entry.id   AF-A0AA50PX74-F1
#
_cell.length_a   1.000
_cell.length_b   1.000
_cell.length_c   1.000
_cell.angle_alpha   90.00
_cell.angle_beta   90.00
_cell.angle_gamma   90.00
#
_symmetry.space_group_name_H-M   'P 1'
#
loop_
_entity.id
_entity.type
_entity.pdbx_description
1 polymer ?
#
loop_
_entity_poly.entity_id
_entity_poly.type
_entity_poly.pdbx_seq_one_letter_code
_entity_poly.pdbx_strand_id
1 'polypeptide(L)'
;LAAFNGKLLAGVGRMLRLYDIGRRKLLRKCENRHIPNLIADVKTVRQRIYVSDVQESIFCVKYKKRENQLIIFADDTNPRWITNSCVLDYDTVA
;
A
#
# COMPACT_ATOMS: atom_id res chain seq x y z
N LEU A 1 -8.21 0.29 -3.18
CA LEU A 1 -8.56 0.39 -1.75
C LEU A 1 -8.45 -1.01 -1.15
N ALA A 2 -8.02 -1.16 0.10
CA ALA A 2 -7.89 -2.48 0.73
C ALA A 2 -8.24 -2.46 2.23
N ALA A 3 -8.77 -3.57 2.74
CA ALA A 3 -8.93 -3.78 4.18
C ALA A 3 -7.58 -4.20 4.79
N PHE A 4 -7.22 -3.63 5.93
CA PHE A 4 -5.98 -3.97 6.63
C PHE A 4 -6.13 -3.80 8.14
N ASN A 5 -6.01 -4.90 8.89
CA ASN A 5 -6.08 -4.90 10.36
C ASN A 5 -7.29 -4.14 10.95
N GLY A 6 -8.48 -4.35 10.37
CA GLY A 6 -9.71 -3.67 10.79
C GLY A 6 -9.80 -2.19 10.43
N LYS A 7 -8.86 -1.70 9.61
CA LYS A 7 -8.78 -0.31 9.11
C LYS A 7 -8.83 -0.29 7.58
N LEU A 8 -9.05 0.89 7.03
CA LEU A 8 -9.07 1.12 5.58
C LEU A 8 -7.69 1.58 5.12
N LEU A 9 -7.11 0.89 4.15
CA LEU A 9 -5.90 1.31 3.45
C LEU A 9 -6.28 1.88 2.08
N ALA A 10 -5.81 3.08 1.78
CA ALA A 10 -6.15 3.80 0.56
C ALA A 10 -4.91 4.41 -0.10
N GLY A 11 -4.78 4.21 -1.41
CA GLY A 11 -3.90 4.99 -2.26
C GLY A 11 -4.62 6.25 -2.73
N VAL A 12 -4.02 7.42 -2.55
CA VAL A 12 -4.53 8.72 -3.02
C VAL A 12 -3.41 9.42 -3.76
N GLY A 13 -3.42 9.34 -5.10
CA GLY A 13 -2.26 9.76 -5.89
C GLY A 13 -1.05 8.90 -5.54
N ARG A 14 0.06 9.55 -5.20
CA ARG A 14 1.29 8.93 -4.69
C ARG A 14 1.28 8.57 -3.21
N MET A 15 0.20 8.87 -2.50
CA MET A 15 0.16 8.79 -1.03
C MET A 15 -0.58 7.53 -0.59
N LEU A 16 0.12 6.64 0.13
CA LEU A 16 -0.49 5.50 0.81
C LEU A 16 -0.93 5.92 2.21
N ARG A 17 -2.22 5.77 2.52
CA ARG A 17 -2.82 6.24 3.78
C ARG A 17 -3.59 5.14 4.49
N LEU A 18 -3.41 5.05 5.79
CA LEU A 18 -4.25 4.23 6.67
C LEU A 18 -5.29 5.12 7.35
N TYR A 19 -6.54 4.71 7.24
CA TYR A 19 -7.70 5.38 7.78
C TYR A 19 -8.40 4.50 8.80
N ASP A 20 -8.88 5.14 9.84
CA ASP A 20 -9.79 4.55 10.82
C ASP A 20 -11.17 5.20 10.70
N ILE A 21 -12.20 4.50 11.14
CA ILE A 21 -13.55 5.03 11.08
C ILE A 21 -13.77 6.03 12.22
N GLY A 22 -14.31 7.20 11.88
CA GLY A 22 -14.74 8.20 12.84
C GLY A 22 -16.22 8.51 12.66
N ARG A 23 -16.87 9.04 13.70
CA ARG A 23 -18.33 9.30 13.71
C ARG A 23 -18.83 10.22 12.58
N ARG A 24 -17.98 11.11 12.07
CA ARG A 24 -18.33 12.09 11.01
C ARG A 24 -17.47 11.98 9.75
N LYS A 25 -16.27 11.40 9.85
CA LYS A 25 -15.30 11.31 8.76
C LYS A 25 -14.25 10.23 9.05
N LEU A 26 -13.58 9.77 8.01
CA LEU A 26 -12.41 8.92 8.13
C LEU A 26 -11.25 9.67 8.79
N LEU A 27 -10.65 9.06 9.81
CA LEU A 27 -9.53 9.62 10.55
C LEU A 27 -8.23 9.06 9.99
N ARG A 28 -7.42 9.91 9.35
CA ARG A 28 -6.08 9.52 8.87
C ARG A 28 -5.20 9.18 10.07
N LYS A 29 -4.70 7.94 10.12
CA LYS A 29 -3.81 7.45 11.18
C LYS A 29 -2.35 7.53 10.76
N CYS A 30 -2.01 7.10 9.56
CA CYS A 30 -0.67 7.20 9.03
C CYS A 30 -0.67 7.44 7.52
N GLU A 31 0.46 7.90 7.01
CA GLU A 31 0.66 8.25 5.61
C GLU A 31 2.10 7.97 5.20
N ASN A 32 2.29 7.49 3.98
CA ASN A 32 3.58 7.37 3.32
C ASN A 32 3.48 8.04 1.94
N ARG A 33 4.46 8.89 1.62
CA ARG A 33 4.54 9.68 0.37
C ARG A 33 5.74 9.33 -0.50
N HIS A 34 6.46 8.26 -0.16
CA HIS A 34 7.69 7.87 -0.83
C HIS A 34 7.44 7.01 -2.08
N ILE A 35 6.17 6.74 -2.41
CA ILE A 35 5.83 6.13 -3.71
C ILE A 35 5.99 7.20 -4.79
N PRO A 36 6.64 6.88 -5.92
CA PRO A 36 7.07 7.86 -6.90
C PRO A 36 5.89 8.52 -7.65
N ASN A 37 4.99 7.73 -8.23
CA ASN A 37 3.99 8.23 -9.19
C ASN A 37 2.56 8.10 -8.67
N LEU A 38 1.78 7.14 -9.18
CA LEU A 38 0.37 6.99 -8.86
C LEU A 38 0.14 5.56 -8.41
N ILE A 39 -0.50 5.40 -7.26
CA ILE A 39 -0.92 4.09 -6.78
C ILE A 39 -2.08 3.60 -7.64
N ALA A 40 -1.81 2.61 -8.48
CA ALA A 40 -2.79 1.97 -9.36
C ALA A 40 -3.64 0.94 -8.61
N ASP A 41 -3.01 0.10 -7.78
CA ASP A 41 -3.71 -0.89 -6.96
C ASP A 41 -3.00 -1.11 -5.61
N VAL A 42 -3.76 -1.62 -4.63
CA VAL A 42 -3.26 -1.97 -3.29
C VAL A 42 -3.85 -3.30 -2.87
N LYS A 43 -2.98 -4.28 -2.62
CA LYS A 43 -3.34 -5.59 -2.06
C LYS A 43 -2.70 -5.78 -0.70
N THR A 44 -3.34 -6.56 0.16
CA THR A 44 -2.85 -6.81 1.52
C THR A 44 -2.90 -8.30 1.82
N VAL A 45 -1.81 -8.84 2.36
CA VAL A 45 -1.74 -10.21 2.84
C VAL A 45 -1.07 -10.22 4.21
N ARG A 46 -1.84 -10.59 5.23
CA ARG A 46 -1.41 -10.63 6.63
C ARG A 46 -0.77 -9.30 7.08
N GLN A 47 0.56 -9.25 7.16
CA GLN A 47 1.33 -8.08 7.62
C GLN A 47 1.99 -7.28 6.48
N ARG A 48 1.91 -7.78 5.24
CA ARG A 48 2.49 -7.14 4.05
C ARG A 48 1.40 -6.45 3.24
N ILE A 49 1.79 -5.32 2.69
CA ILE A 49 0.99 -4.50 1.81
C ILE A 49 1.76 -4.45 0.49
N TYR A 50 1.12 -4.81 -0.61
CA TYR A 50 1.67 -4.69 -1.96
C TYR A 50 1.00 -3.51 -2.62
N VAL A 51 1.82 -2.59 -3.10
CA VAL A 51 1.36 -1.37 -3.75
C VAL A 51 1.86 -1.39 -5.18
N SER A 52 0.93 -1.36 -6.13
CA SER A 52 1.26 -1.25 -7.54
C SER A 52 1.32 0.23 -7.91
N ASP A 53 2.48 0.68 -8.39
CA ASP A 53 2.63 1.99 -9.01
C ASP A 53 2.29 1.89 -10.51
N VAL A 54 1.85 3.00 -11.09
CA VAL A 54 1.48 3.09 -12.51
C VAL A 54 2.66 2.92 -13.47
N GLN A 55 3.91 3.12 -13.02
CA GLN A 55 5.11 3.08 -13.87
C GLN A 55 6.28 2.34 -13.22
N GLU A 56 6.41 2.38 -11.89
CA GLU A 56 7.56 1.83 -11.15
C GLU A 56 7.26 0.45 -10.53
N SER A 57 6.45 -0.37 -11.22
CA SER A 57 6.14 -1.74 -10.81
C SER A 57 5.55 -1.85 -9.37
N ILE A 58 5.94 -2.87 -8.59
CA ILE A 58 5.37 -3.20 -7.29
C ILE A 58 6.30 -2.80 -6.15
N PHE A 59 5.74 -2.15 -5.14
CA PHE A 59 6.37 -1.83 -3.86
C PHE A 59 5.80 -2.68 -2.74
N CYS A 60 6.68 -3.29 -1.95
CA CYS A 60 6.32 -4.02 -0.74
C CYS A 60 6.47 -3.14 0.49
N VAL A 61 5.37 -2.99 1.22
CA VAL A 61 5.23 -2.10 2.36
C VAL A 61 4.87 -2.89 3.61
N LYS A 62 5.51 -2.53 4.73
CA LYS A 62 5.24 -3.08 6.06
C LYS A 62 4.70 -2.00 6.99
N TYR A 63 3.65 -2.33 7.73
CA TYR A 63 3.12 -1.45 8.77
C TYR A 63 3.76 -1.76 10.12
N LYS A 64 4.54 -0.82 10.66
CA LYS A 64 5.05 -0.88 12.03
C LYS A 64 4.03 -0.29 13.01
N LYS A 65 3.30 -1.15 13.70
CA LYS A 65 2.23 -0.75 14.64
C LYS A 65 2.69 0.17 15.78
N ARG A 66 3.90 -0.05 16.32
CA ARG A 66 4.45 0.75 17.44
C ARG A 66 4.72 2.21 17.04
N GLU A 67 5.31 2.40 15.86
CA GLU A 67 5.64 3.73 15.31
C GLU A 67 4.48 4.32 14.51
N ASN A 68 3.42 3.52 14.27
CA ASN A 68 2.31 3.84 13.38
C ASN A 68 2.80 4.35 12.01
N GLN A 69 3.80 3.67 11.44
CA GLN A 69 4.47 4.05 10.20
C GLN A 69 4.35 2.95 9.15
N LEU A 70 4.24 3.36 7.88
CA LEU A 70 4.31 2.49 6.71
C LEU A 70 5.70 2.61 6.11
N ILE A 71 6.44 1.50 6.02
CA ILE A 71 7.82 1.47 5.56
C ILE A 71 7.90 0.60 4.30
N ILE A 72 8.42 1.16 3.22
CA ILE A 72 8.77 0.41 2.01
C ILE A 72 10.05 -0.37 2.35
N PHE A 73 10.02 -1.69 2.15
CA PHE A 73 11.18 -2.54 2.45
C PHE A 73 11.72 -3.28 1.22
N ALA A 74 10.94 -3.33 0.14
CA ALA A 74 11.37 -3.86 -1.14
C ALA A 74 10.61 -3.17 -2.28
N ASP A 75 11.28 -3.05 -3.40
CA ASP A 75 10.84 -2.52 -4.67
C ASP A 75 11.33 -3.44 -5.79
N ASP A 76 10.74 -3.30 -6.97
CA ASP A 76 11.20 -4.01 -8.15
C ASP A 76 12.36 -3.27 -8.82
N THR A 77 13.20 -4.02 -9.52
CA THR A 77 14.35 -3.48 -10.25
C THR A 77 13.96 -2.85 -11.59
N ASN A 78 12.84 -3.27 -12.17
CA ASN A 78 12.43 -2.87 -13.50
C ASN A 78 11.13 -2.04 -13.47
N PRO A 79 11.07 -0.91 -14.19
CA PRO A 79 9.82 -0.18 -14.34
C PRO A 79 8.81 -1.01 -15.13
N ARG A 80 7.57 -1.06 -14.64
CA ARG A 80 6.44 -1.73 -15.29
C ARG A 80 5.19 -0.87 -15.17
N TRP A 81 4.49 -0.70 -16.28
CA TRP A 81 3.21 -0.01 -16.32
C TRP A 81 2.08 -0.94 -15.87
N ILE A 82 1.89 -1.04 -14.55
CA ILE A 82 0.95 -1.99 -13.97
C ILE A 82 -0.48 -1.47 -14.07
N THR A 83 -1.35 -2.32 -14.61
CA THR A 83 -2.80 -2.09 -14.65
C THR A 83 -3.53 -2.80 -13.52
N ASN A 84 -3.07 -3.99 -13.12
CA ASN A 84 -3.62 -4.80 -12.03
C ASN A 84 -2.53 -5.74 -11.50
N SER A 85 -2.69 -6.23 -10.27
CA SER A 85 -1.80 -7.23 -9.67
C SER A 85 -2.58 -8.27 -8.86
N CYS A 86 -2.00 -9.46 -8.77
CA CYS A 86 -2.52 -10.59 -8.03
C CYS A 86 -1.43 -11.16 -7.11
N VAL A 87 -1.73 -11.24 -5.81
CA VAL A 87 -0.83 -11.86 -4.84
C VAL A 87 -1.06 -13.37 -4.88
N LEU A 88 -0.07 -14.13 -5.36
CA LEU A 88 -0.16 -15.58 -5.51
C LEU A 88 0.15 -16.30 -4.20
N ASP A 89 1.17 -15.81 -3.49
CA ASP A 89 1.56 -16.30 -2.17
C ASP A 89 2.17 -15.15 -1.34
N TYR A 90 2.86 -15.47 -0.24
CA TYR A 90 3.41 -14.44 0.65
C TYR A 90 4.63 -13.69 0.07
N ASP A 91 5.32 -14.27 -0.90
CA ASP A 91 6.56 -13.75 -1.48
C ASP A 91 6.44 -13.47 -3.00
N THR A 92 5.36 -13.93 -3.64
CA THR A 92 5.14 -13.86 -5.09
C THR A 92 3.91 -13.02 -5.45
N VAL A 93 4.08 -12.06 -6.36
CA VAL A 93 3.02 -11.22 -6.94
C VAL A 93 3.16 -11.22 -8.46
N ALA A 94 2.03 -11.30 -9.16
CA ALA A 94 1.92 -11.32 -10.62
C ALA A 94 1.08 -10.17 -11.16
#